data_AF-A0A9P4SFG3-F1
#
_entry.id   AF-A0A9P4SFG3-F1
#
_cell.length_a   1.000
_cell.length_b   1.000
_cell.length_c   1.000
_cell.angle_alpha   90.00
_cell.angle_beta   90.00
_cell.angle_gamma   90.00
#
_symmetry.space_group_name_H-M   'P 1'
#
loop_
_entity.id
_entity.type
_entity.pdbx_description
1 polymer ?
#
loop_
_entity_poly.entity_id
_entity_poly.type
_entity_poly.pdbx_seq_one_letter_code
_entity_poly.pdbx_strand_id
1 'polypeptide(L)'
;MSSLRAFNALIKTHHITSRKKVAKLRKAADNYNCFVLLRSGGSPGIMYCEGEKESVDQWVNTVQRLRYKDYQLVARPAPVERTVAAELQDSIRTVGCYEIETVRSFAAKMDSLGIHSWWKKAMGFISE
;
A
#
# COMPACT_ATOMS: atom_id res chain seq x y z
N MET A 1 -19.07 -11.24 -15.43
CA MET A 1 -17.64 -10.85 -15.31
C MET A 1 -17.29 -10.93 -13.83
N SER A 2 -16.47 -11.91 -13.44
CA SER A 2 -16.03 -12.03 -12.05
C SER A 2 -15.32 -10.73 -11.69
N SER A 3 -15.85 -9.96 -10.73
CA SER A 3 -15.06 -8.93 -10.08
C SER A 3 -13.89 -9.67 -9.43
N LEU A 4 -12.70 -9.62 -10.03
CA LEU A 4 -11.50 -10.18 -9.43
C LEU A 4 -11.30 -9.41 -8.13
N ARG A 5 -11.48 -10.09 -6.99
CA ARG A 5 -11.24 -9.48 -5.68
C ARG A 5 -9.79 -9.06 -5.61
N ALA A 6 -9.53 -7.75 -5.59
CA ALA A 6 -8.21 -7.23 -5.33
C ALA A 6 -7.74 -7.66 -3.94
N PHE A 7 -6.43 -7.77 -3.76
CA PHE A 7 -5.77 -7.96 -2.48
C PHE A 7 -5.01 -6.69 -2.12
N ASN A 8 -4.79 -6.44 -0.83
CA ASN A 8 -3.91 -5.40 -0.37
C ASN A 8 -2.94 -5.86 0.72
N ALA A 9 -1.87 -5.10 0.91
CA ALA A 9 -0.92 -5.26 2.00
C ALA A 9 -0.46 -3.90 2.51
N LEU A 10 -0.05 -3.88 3.78
CA LEU A 10 0.52 -2.68 4.40
C LEU A 10 1.86 -2.98 5.05
N ILE A 11 2.85 -2.17 4.68
CA ILE A 11 4.22 -2.27 5.18
C ILE A 11 4.58 -0.95 5.86
N LYS A 12 5.21 -1.06 7.03
CA LYS A 12 5.84 0.04 7.75
C LYS A 12 7.35 -0.19 7.80
N THR A 13 8.11 0.89 7.71
CA THR A 13 9.57 0.89 7.87
C THR A 13 10.00 2.10 8.68
N HIS A 14 11.28 2.16 9.06
CA HIS A 14 11.82 3.33 9.75
C HIS A 14 11.69 4.61 8.89
N HIS A 15 12.07 4.55 7.60
CA HIS A 15 11.87 5.62 6.61
C HIS A 15 12.02 5.09 5.18
N ILE A 16 11.55 5.87 4.20
CA ILE A 16 11.77 5.65 2.76
C ILE A 16 12.39 6.92 2.15
N THR A 17 13.71 7.08 2.28
CA THR A 17 14.45 8.26 1.80
C THR A 17 15.33 7.97 0.59
N SER A 18 15.83 6.73 0.44
CA SER A 18 16.69 6.34 -0.67
C SER A 18 15.97 6.42 -2.03
N ARG A 19 16.32 7.42 -2.86
CA ARG A 19 15.77 7.55 -4.23
C ARG A 19 16.04 6.33 -5.10
N LYS A 20 17.19 5.67 -4.92
CA LYS A 20 17.51 4.40 -5.60
C LYS A 20 16.52 3.29 -5.24
N LYS A 21 16.12 3.19 -3.96
CA LYS A 21 15.10 2.21 -3.55
C LYS A 21 13.71 2.63 -4.06
N VAL A 22 13.36 3.92 -4.03
CA VAL A 22 12.10 4.42 -4.61
C VAL A 22 12.01 4.11 -6.11
N ALA A 23 13.08 4.28 -6.88
CA ALA A 23 13.09 3.92 -8.30
C ALA A 23 12.86 2.41 -8.51
N LYS A 24 13.44 1.56 -7.67
CA LYS A 24 13.16 0.11 -7.70
C LYS A 24 11.71 -0.22 -7.36
N LEU A 25 11.14 0.45 -6.37
CA LEU A 25 9.74 0.30 -5.98
C LEU A 25 8.80 0.73 -7.11
N ARG A 26 9.06 1.87 -7.77
CA ARG A 26 8.29 2.31 -8.94
C ARG A 26 8.28 1.24 -10.04
N LYS A 27 9.47 0.78 -10.43
CA LYS A 27 9.59 -0.30 -11.43
C LYS A 27 8.87 -1.59 -11.01
N ALA A 28 8.91 -1.94 -9.73
CA ALA A 28 8.22 -3.13 -9.22
C ALA A 28 6.70 -2.99 -9.28
N ALA A 29 6.15 -1.81 -8.94
CA ALA A 29 4.71 -1.56 -9.03
C ALA A 29 4.22 -1.69 -10.47
N ASP A 30 4.95 -1.11 -11.43
CA ASP A 30 4.62 -1.21 -12.85
C ASP A 30 4.72 -2.66 -13.35
N ASN A 31 5.81 -3.37 -13.00
CA ASN A 31 6.03 -4.75 -13.42
C ASN A 31 4.98 -5.74 -12.88
N TYR A 32 4.48 -5.53 -11.66
CA TYR A 32 3.50 -6.40 -11.02
C TYR A 32 2.06 -5.92 -11.23
N ASN A 33 1.86 -4.84 -11.98
CA ASN A 33 0.54 -4.25 -12.19
C ASN A 33 -0.16 -3.86 -10.88
N CYS A 34 0.60 -3.33 -9.92
CA CYS A 34 0.09 -2.91 -8.61
C CYS A 34 -0.18 -1.40 -8.56
N PHE A 35 -1.25 -1.02 -7.86
CA PHE A 35 -1.40 0.33 -7.34
C PHE A 35 -0.67 0.44 -6.00
N VAL A 36 0.25 1.39 -5.89
CA VAL A 36 1.10 1.58 -4.71
C VAL A 36 1.10 3.03 -4.26
N LEU A 37 0.96 3.22 -2.95
CA LEU A 37 1.21 4.49 -2.28
C LEU A 37 2.40 4.36 -1.36
N LEU A 38 3.38 5.26 -1.51
CA LEU A 38 4.54 5.37 -0.64
C LEU A 38 4.46 6.64 0.18
N ARG A 39 4.62 6.52 1.49
CA ARG A 39 5.00 7.65 2.32
C ARG A 39 6.52 7.73 2.40
N SER A 40 7.12 8.62 1.61
CA SER A 40 8.57 8.84 1.55
C SER A 40 9.00 10.10 2.30
N GLY A 41 10.31 10.29 2.46
CA GLY A 41 10.91 11.54 3.00
C GLY A 41 11.01 11.65 4.53
N GLY A 42 10.18 10.95 5.30
CA GLY A 42 10.24 10.98 6.77
C GLY A 42 10.01 9.63 7.45
N SER A 43 10.01 9.64 8.78
CA SER A 43 9.61 8.51 9.62
C SER A 43 8.15 8.65 10.09
N PRO A 44 7.35 7.57 10.15
CA PRO A 44 7.65 6.26 9.58
C PRO A 44 7.60 6.28 8.05
N GLY A 45 8.28 5.32 7.42
CA GLY A 45 8.02 4.96 6.02
C GLY A 45 6.80 4.06 5.95
N ILE A 46 5.90 4.29 4.99
CA ILE A 46 4.66 3.51 4.82
C ILE A 46 4.52 3.11 3.36
N MET A 47 4.08 1.88 3.10
CA MET A 47 3.74 1.41 1.76
C MET A 47 2.39 0.69 1.80
N TYR A 48 1.43 1.21 1.04
CA TYR A 48 0.20 0.51 0.68
C TYR A 48 0.38 -0.08 -0.72
N CYS A 49 -0.02 -1.33 -0.90
CA CYS A 49 -0.01 -1.99 -2.20
C CYS A 49 -1.33 -2.71 -2.41
N GLU A 50 -1.85 -2.63 -3.63
CA GLU A 50 -3.08 -3.26 -4.06
C GLU A 50 -2.93 -3.81 -5.48
N GLY A 51 -3.50 -4.98 -5.73
CA GLY A 51 -3.49 -5.64 -7.03
C GLY A 51 -4.05 -7.05 -6.94
N GLU A 52 -3.72 -7.90 -7.91
CA GLU A 52 -3.97 -9.34 -7.80
C GLU A 52 -3.14 -9.95 -6.65
N LYS A 53 -3.59 -11.08 -6.11
CA LYS A 53 -2.95 -11.72 -4.95
C LYS A 53 -1.47 -11.97 -5.21
N GLU A 54 -1.14 -12.59 -6.34
CA GLU A 54 0.23 -12.93 -6.73
C GLU A 54 1.09 -11.67 -6.89
N SER A 55 0.53 -10.60 -7.45
CA SER A 55 1.20 -9.31 -7.59
C SER A 55 1.55 -8.67 -6.25
N VAL A 56 0.61 -8.70 -5.29
CA VAL A 56 0.85 -8.21 -3.93
C VAL A 56 1.89 -9.07 -3.21
N ASP A 57 1.86 -10.39 -3.39
CA ASP A 57 2.88 -11.30 -2.83
C ASP A 57 4.29 -10.98 -3.40
N GLN A 58 4.41 -10.73 -4.71
CA GLN A 58 5.67 -10.32 -5.35
C GLN A 58 6.15 -8.94 -4.87
N TRP A 59 5.23 -8.00 -4.67
CA TRP A 59 5.54 -6.70 -4.08
C TRP A 59 6.13 -6.85 -2.67
N VAL A 60 5.47 -7.60 -1.79
CA VAL A 60 5.93 -7.84 -0.41
C VAL A 60 7.35 -8.43 -0.41
N ASN A 61 7.58 -9.46 -1.24
CA ASN A 61 8.90 -10.08 -1.41
C ASN A 61 9.96 -9.08 -1.89
N THR A 62 9.60 -8.20 -2.83
CA THR A 62 10.50 -7.15 -3.34
C THR A 62 10.89 -6.17 -2.24
N VAL A 63 9.93 -5.69 -1.45
CA VAL A 63 10.21 -4.75 -0.35
C VAL A 63 11.09 -5.39 0.72
N GLN A 64 10.84 -6.66 1.08
CA GLN A 64 11.67 -7.40 2.04
C GLN A 64 13.14 -7.47 1.60
N ARG A 65 13.40 -7.70 0.31
CA ARG A 65 14.76 -7.74 -0.27
C ARG A 65 15.49 -6.40 -0.24
N LEU A 66 14.77 -5.29 -0.11
CA LEU A 66 15.37 -3.95 0.00
C LEU A 66 15.92 -3.64 1.41
N ARG A 67 15.71 -4.53 2.40
CA ARG A 67 16.30 -4.44 3.76
C ARG A 67 16.15 -3.05 4.38
N TYR A 68 14.92 -2.57 4.47
CA TYR A 68 14.66 -1.35 5.25
C TYR A 68 14.82 -1.63 6.74
N LYS A 69 15.32 -0.63 7.48
CA LYS A 69 15.35 -0.68 8.95
C LYS A 69 13.92 -0.73 9.48
N ASP A 70 13.70 -1.49 10.55
CA ASP A 70 12.42 -1.68 11.23
C ASP A 70 11.29 -2.09 10.26
N TYR A 71 11.60 -2.97 9.30
CA TYR A 71 10.60 -3.52 8.39
C TYR A 71 9.53 -4.28 9.18
N GLN A 72 8.27 -3.91 8.95
CA GLN A 72 7.10 -4.56 9.53
C GLN A 72 6.05 -4.74 8.42
N LEU A 73 5.66 -6.00 8.18
CA LEU A 73 4.45 -6.31 7.40
C LEU A 73 3.25 -6.22 8.34
N VAL A 74 2.73 -5.01 8.50
CA VAL A 74 1.69 -4.70 9.51
C VAL A 74 0.30 -5.19 9.08
N ALA A 75 0.06 -5.36 7.78
CA ALA A 75 -1.06 -6.13 7.26
C ALA A 75 -0.58 -7.06 6.15
N ARG A 76 -0.81 -8.36 6.32
CA ARG A 76 -0.49 -9.39 5.32
C ARG A 76 -1.43 -9.28 4.12
N PRO A 77 -1.02 -9.77 2.93
CA PRO A 77 -1.90 -9.86 1.76
C PRO A 77 -3.26 -10.47 2.11
N ALA A 78 -4.33 -9.71 1.94
CA ALA A 78 -5.71 -10.12 2.18
C ALA A 78 -6.65 -9.45 1.17
N PRO A 79 -7.85 -10.02 0.90
CA PRO A 79 -8.83 -9.38 0.03
C PRO A 79 -9.16 -7.95 0.51
N VAL A 80 -9.33 -7.02 -0.43
CA VAL A 80 -9.71 -5.65 -0.07
C VAL A 80 -11.17 -5.62 0.34
N GLU A 81 -11.42 -5.17 1.57
CA GLU A 81 -12.76 -4.88 2.08
C GLU A 81 -13.03 -3.39 1.95
N ARG A 82 -13.76 -2.99 0.90
CA ARG A 82 -14.13 -1.59 0.65
C ARG A 82 -15.52 -1.29 1.19
N THR A 83 -15.77 -0.03 1.47
CA THR A 83 -17.15 0.46 1.59
C THR A 83 -17.85 0.40 0.23
N VAL A 84 -19.16 0.09 0.22
CA VAL A 84 -20.00 -0.01 -1.00
C VAL A 84 -19.88 1.24 -1.89
N ALA A 85 -19.76 2.42 -1.30
CA ALA A 85 -19.59 3.68 -2.03
C ALA A 85 -18.26 3.74 -2.81
N ALA A 86 -17.19 3.15 -2.29
CA ALA A 86 -15.86 3.14 -2.91
C ALA A 86 -15.72 2.07 -4.01
N GLU A 87 -16.50 0.99 -3.95
CA GLU A 87 -16.57 -0.03 -5.01
C GLU A 87 -17.18 0.54 -6.31
N LEU A 88 -18.10 1.49 -6.21
CA LEU A 88 -18.71 2.16 -7.37
C LEU A 88 -17.76 3.13 -8.09
N GLN A 89 -16.72 3.61 -7.40
CA GLN A 89 -15.67 4.51 -7.95
C GLN A 89 -14.39 3.77 -8.39
N ASP A 90 -14.40 2.44 -8.33
CA ASP A 90 -13.22 1.58 -8.50
C ASP A 90 -12.60 1.59 -9.91
N SER A 91 -13.42 1.92 -10.92
CA SER A 91 -13.08 1.80 -12.35
C SER A 91 -11.95 2.69 -12.88
N ILE A 92 -11.30 3.50 -12.04
CA ILE A 92 -10.29 4.50 -12.46
C ILE A 92 -8.95 4.32 -11.72
N ARG A 93 -8.70 3.19 -11.03
CA ARG A 93 -7.40 3.00 -10.37
C ARG A 93 -6.29 2.71 -11.37
N THR A 94 -5.45 3.71 -11.60
CA THR A 94 -4.25 3.59 -12.44
C THR A 94 -3.16 2.85 -11.68
N VAL A 95 -2.62 1.81 -12.31
CA VAL A 95 -1.44 1.08 -11.87
C VAL A 95 -0.24 2.02 -11.77
N GLY A 96 0.61 1.78 -10.78
CA GLY A 96 1.85 2.51 -10.59
C GLY A 96 2.10 2.88 -9.14
N CYS A 97 3.16 3.64 -8.93
CA CYS A 97 3.66 4.01 -7.61
C CYS A 97 3.60 5.52 -7.40
N TYR A 98 2.87 5.97 -6.38
CA TYR A 98 2.66 7.37 -6.07
C TYR A 98 3.25 7.72 -4.69
N GLU A 99 3.88 8.88 -4.58
CA GLU A 99 4.50 9.34 -3.33
C GLU A 99 3.58 10.35 -2.63
N ILE A 100 3.44 10.21 -1.31
CA ILE A 100 2.69 11.09 -0.43
C ILE A 100 3.64 11.52 0.71
N GLU A 101 3.66 12.79 1.05
CA GLU A 101 4.66 13.31 2.00
C GLU A 101 4.31 13.08 3.46
N THR A 102 3.01 13.14 3.80
CA THR A 102 2.54 13.15 5.19
C THR A 102 1.64 11.95 5.51
N VAL A 103 1.69 11.52 6.77
CA VAL A 103 0.79 10.48 7.30
C VAL A 103 -0.67 10.92 7.23
N ARG A 104 -0.96 12.21 7.44
CA ARG A 104 -2.31 12.78 7.33
C ARG A 104 -2.86 12.62 5.92
N SER A 105 -2.11 13.02 4.90
CA SER A 105 -2.51 12.88 3.50
C SER A 105 -2.64 11.41 3.10
N PHE A 106 -1.80 10.53 3.66
CA PHE A 106 -1.88 9.10 3.44
C PHE A 106 -3.19 8.52 4.01
N ALA A 107 -3.55 8.89 5.25
CA ALA A 107 -4.80 8.48 5.88
C ALA A 107 -6.03 8.99 5.10
N ALA A 108 -6.02 10.25 4.64
CA ALA A 108 -7.07 10.79 3.79
C ALA A 108 -7.21 9.99 2.47
N LYS A 109 -6.09 9.53 1.90
CA LYS A 109 -6.13 8.66 0.72
C LYS A 109 -6.73 7.29 1.03
N MET A 110 -6.39 6.67 2.17
CA MET A 110 -7.02 5.42 2.63
C MET A 110 -8.54 5.56 2.82
N ASP A 111 -8.99 6.73 3.30
CA ASP A 111 -10.41 7.06 3.46
C ASP A 111 -11.13 7.19 2.12
N SER A 112 -10.53 7.89 1.15
CA SER A 112 -11.06 7.95 -0.23
C SER A 112 -11.11 6.58 -0.93
N LEU A 113 -10.29 5.63 -0.48
CA LEU A 113 -10.30 4.25 -0.96
C LEU A 113 -11.33 3.38 -0.22
N GLY A 114 -12.02 3.92 0.79
CA GLY A 114 -13.00 3.17 1.58
C GLY A 114 -12.40 2.10 2.49
N ILE A 115 -11.11 2.21 2.83
CA ILE A 115 -10.37 1.23 3.66
C ILE A 115 -9.81 1.86 4.95
N HIS A 116 -10.41 2.97 5.40
CA HIS A 116 -9.90 3.75 6.53
C HIS A 116 -9.84 2.96 7.84
N SER A 117 -10.88 2.17 8.14
CA SER A 117 -10.96 1.35 9.35
C SER A 117 -9.86 0.28 9.37
N TRP A 118 -9.66 -0.41 8.25
CA TRP A 118 -8.57 -1.37 8.08
C TRP A 118 -7.20 -0.71 8.28
N TRP A 119 -6.98 0.47 7.67
CA TRP A 119 -5.75 1.25 7.84
C TRP A 119 -5.49 1.62 9.30
N LYS A 120 -6.50 2.13 10.01
CA LYS A 120 -6.37 2.52 11.43
C LYS A 120 -6.03 1.33 12.32
N LYS A 121 -6.67 0.18 12.09
CA LYS A 121 -6.37 -1.08 12.81
C LYS A 121 -4.94 -1.53 12.54
N ALA A 122 -4.53 -1.61 11.27
CA ALA A 122 -3.20 -2.04 10.89
C ALA A 122 -2.08 -1.11 11.42
N MET A 123 -2.35 0.19 11.53
CA MET A 123 -1.41 1.16 12.08
C MET A 123 -1.41 1.24 13.61
N GLY A 124 -2.33 0.55 14.29
CA GLY A 124 -2.47 0.57 15.75
C GLY A 124 -3.07 1.85 16.32
N PHE A 125 -3.83 2.61 15.52
CA PHE A 125 -4.52 3.83 15.98
C PHE A 125 -5.82 3.54 16.74
N ILE A 126 -6.34 2.33 16.59
CA ILE A 126 -7.50 1.82 17.31
C ILE A 126 -7.07 0.46 17.89
N SER A 127 -7.24 0.28 19.20
CA SER A 127 -7.21 -1.04 19.84
C SER A 127 -8.56 -1.73 19.64
N GLU A 128 -8.56 -3.06 19.50
CA GLU A 128 -9.80 -3.85 19.42
C GLU A 128 -10.80 -3.53 20.54
#